data_AF-F0NKZ4-F1
#
_entry.id   AF-F0NKZ4-F1
#
_cell.length_a   1.000
_cell.length_b   1.000
_cell.length_c   1.000
_cell.angle_alpha   90.00
_cell.angle_beta   90.00
_cell.angle_gamma   90.00
#
_symmetry.space_group_name_H-M   'P 1'
#
loop_
_entity.id
_entity.type
_entity.pdbx_description
1 polymer ?
#
loop_
_entity_poly.entity_id
_entity_poly.type
_entity_poly.pdbx_seq_one_letter_code
_entity_poly.pdbx_strand_id
1 'polypeptide(L)'
;MVIITDATEADLGQIFQIETESFDDPYPYSLLRTYLFLANKLYLVAKEGEKIIGYIIGIIQYGYRGHIVSIAVEPAYRKKGIGTKLLSEIEERFKLNGAKYSYLEVNINNLPAISFYQENGYLIMYIRRNYYGRGKHAFVMIKNLYYKFLD
;
A
#
# COMPACT_ATOMS: atom_id res chain seq x y z
N MET A 1 -1.87 15.37 -15.31
CA MET A 1 -0.66 14.51 -15.18
C MET A 1 -0.58 14.06 -13.74
N VAL A 2 -0.38 12.77 -13.49
CA VAL A 2 -0.28 12.22 -12.12
C VAL A 2 1.18 12.11 -11.72
N ILE A 3 1.55 12.72 -10.59
CA ILE A 3 2.88 12.66 -9.98
C ILE A 3 2.82 11.94 -8.63
N ILE A 4 3.91 11.28 -8.23
CA ILE A 4 4.03 10.68 -6.90
C ILE A 4 4.97 11.54 -6.06
N THR A 5 4.55 11.92 -4.86
CA THR A 5 5.34 12.74 -3.93
C THR A 5 5.25 12.20 -2.52
N ASP A 6 6.12 12.66 -1.62
CA ASP A 6 5.99 12.40 -0.19
C ASP A 6 4.67 12.98 0.32
N ALA A 7 4.00 12.24 1.21
CA ALA A 7 2.85 12.73 1.95
C ALA A 7 3.28 13.77 2.98
N THR A 8 2.46 14.80 3.17
CA THR A 8 2.65 15.84 4.18
C THR A 8 1.45 15.95 5.10
N GLU A 9 1.60 16.71 6.20
CA GLU A 9 0.50 16.99 7.12
C GLU A 9 -0.71 17.63 6.41
N ALA A 10 -0.47 18.47 5.39
CA ALA A 10 -1.52 19.14 4.62
C ALA A 10 -2.35 18.16 3.77
N ASP A 11 -1.78 17.00 3.43
CA ASP A 11 -2.45 15.99 2.60
C ASP A 11 -3.39 15.09 3.42
N LEU A 12 -3.23 15.04 4.76
CA LEU A 12 -3.93 14.09 5.63
C LEU A 12 -5.45 14.16 5.53
N GLY A 13 -6.03 15.34 5.33
CA GLY A 13 -7.47 15.49 5.16
C GLY A 13 -7.98 14.71 3.94
N GLN A 14 -7.30 14.85 2.80
CA GLN A 14 -7.66 14.13 1.58
C GLN A 14 -7.30 12.64 1.67
N ILE A 15 -6.19 12.29 2.32
CA ILE A 15 -5.82 10.89 2.55
C ILE A 15 -6.87 10.18 3.42
N PHE A 16 -7.32 10.82 4.50
CA PHE A 16 -8.37 10.28 5.36
C PHE A 16 -9.70 10.12 4.63
N GLN A 17 -10.05 11.05 3.73
CA GLN A 17 -11.21 10.87 2.87
C GLN A 17 -11.06 9.63 1.98
N ILE A 18 -9.94 9.48 1.28
CA ILE A 18 -9.68 8.30 0.43
C ILE A 18 -9.72 7.01 1.25
N GLU A 19 -9.19 7.02 2.47
CA GLU A 19 -9.21 5.89 3.40
C GLU A 19 -10.65 5.47 3.72
N THR A 20 -11.47 6.40 4.18
CA THR A 20 -12.86 6.15 4.58
C THR A 20 -13.75 5.71 3.40
N GLU A 21 -13.46 6.17 2.19
CA GLU A 21 -14.16 5.73 0.97
C GLU A 21 -13.66 4.37 0.44
N SER A 22 -12.50 3.89 0.89
CA SER A 22 -11.85 2.69 0.34
C SER A 22 -11.97 1.45 1.21
N PHE A 23 -12.21 1.61 2.52
CA PHE A 23 -12.21 0.50 3.47
C PHE A 23 -13.43 0.51 4.40
N ASP A 24 -13.96 -0.68 4.68
CA ASP A 24 -15.05 -0.87 5.65
C ASP A 24 -14.63 -0.60 7.11
N ASP A 25 -13.34 -0.77 7.40
CA ASP A 25 -12.71 -0.51 8.71
C ASP A 25 -11.48 0.39 8.50
N PRO A 26 -11.71 1.69 8.24
CA PRO A 26 -10.65 2.64 7.91
C PRO A 26 -9.76 2.93 9.11
N TYR A 27 -8.48 3.17 8.86
CA TYR A 27 -7.60 3.66 9.91
C TYR A 27 -8.06 5.01 10.47
N PRO A 28 -7.97 5.22 11.80
CA PRO A 28 -8.29 6.51 12.38
C PRO A 28 -7.28 7.56 11.90
N TYR A 29 -7.76 8.80 11.76
CA TYR A 29 -6.94 9.95 11.34
C TYR A 29 -5.63 10.06 12.14
N SER A 30 -5.68 9.81 13.45
CA SER A 30 -4.51 9.86 14.34
C SER A 30 -3.43 8.84 13.93
N LEU A 31 -3.82 7.64 13.50
CA LEU A 31 -2.87 6.61 13.07
C LEU A 31 -2.26 6.96 11.70
N LEU A 32 -3.08 7.45 10.76
CA LEU A 32 -2.56 7.98 9.48
C LEU A 32 -1.54 9.10 9.73
N ARG A 33 -1.84 10.03 10.64
CA ARG A 33 -0.91 11.09 11.05
C ARG A 33 0.37 10.51 11.67
N THR A 34 0.27 9.52 12.55
CA THR A 34 1.44 8.84 13.13
C THR A 34 2.37 8.26 12.07
N TYR A 35 1.82 7.71 10.98
CA TYR A 35 2.63 7.18 9.89
C TYR A 35 3.44 8.23 9.12
N LEU A 36 3.07 9.52 9.13
CA LEU A 36 3.94 10.57 8.55
C LEU A 36 5.31 10.62 9.23
N PHE A 37 5.37 10.29 10.52
CA PHE A 37 6.61 10.27 11.29
C PHE A 37 7.29 8.89 11.22
N LEU A 38 6.52 7.80 11.32
CA LEU A 38 7.07 6.45 11.38
C LEU A 38 7.54 5.89 10.03
N ALA A 39 6.90 6.30 8.93
CA ALA A 39 7.17 5.72 7.62
C ALA A 39 8.49 6.18 7.00
N ASN A 40 9.18 7.19 7.56
CA ASN A 40 10.49 7.67 7.11
C ASN A 40 10.65 7.70 5.57
N LYS A 41 9.93 8.59 4.88
CA LYS A 41 9.91 8.72 3.41
C LYS A 41 9.22 7.57 2.64
N LEU A 42 8.48 6.70 3.33
CA LEU A 42 7.67 5.62 2.73
C LEU A 42 6.16 5.87 2.86
N TYR A 43 5.76 7.12 3.07
CA TYR A 43 4.37 7.55 2.95
C TYR A 43 4.26 8.48 1.74
N LEU A 44 3.59 8.00 0.70
CA LEU A 44 3.53 8.67 -0.60
C LEU A 44 2.09 8.95 -0.99
N VAL A 45 1.90 10.00 -1.78
CA VAL A 45 0.63 10.37 -2.39
C VAL A 45 0.75 10.45 -3.90
N ALA A 46 -0.33 10.11 -4.59
CA ALA A 46 -0.51 10.39 -6.00
C ALA A 46 -1.30 11.70 -6.15
N LYS A 47 -0.72 12.69 -6.84
CA LYS A 47 -1.33 14.00 -7.05
C LYS A 47 -1.72 14.22 -8.51
N GLU A 48 -2.90 14.76 -8.75
CA GLU A 48 -3.30 15.39 -10.00
C GLU A 48 -3.58 16.87 -9.75
N GLY A 49 -2.62 17.74 -10.09
CA GLY A 49 -2.62 19.12 -9.61
C GLY A 49 -2.48 19.15 -8.08
N GLU A 50 -3.35 19.90 -7.40
CA GLU A 50 -3.39 19.96 -5.94
C GLU A 50 -4.21 18.83 -5.29
N LYS A 51 -4.93 18.04 -6.10
CA LYS A 51 -5.78 16.97 -5.59
C LYS A 51 -4.98 15.70 -5.31
N ILE A 52 -5.14 15.15 -4.11
CA ILE A 52 -4.67 13.80 -3.78
C ILE A 52 -5.71 12.81 -4.30
N ILE A 53 -5.27 11.87 -5.13
CA ILE A 53 -6.13 10.86 -5.77
C ILE A 53 -5.76 9.42 -5.37
N GLY A 54 -4.74 9.26 -4.53
CA GLY A 54 -4.35 7.99 -3.96
C GLY A 54 -3.17 8.15 -3.02
N TYR A 55 -2.92 7.14 -2.21
CA TYR A 55 -1.82 7.12 -1.27
C TYR A 55 -1.30 5.70 -1.04
N ILE A 56 -0.08 5.60 -0.51
CA ILE A 56 0.51 4.35 -0.04
C ILE A 56 1.37 4.61 1.19
N ILE A 57 1.28 3.73 2.18
CA ILE A 57 2.08 3.73 3.40
C ILE A 57 2.88 2.44 3.43
N GLY A 58 4.17 2.55 3.65
CA GLY A 58 5.03 1.41 3.93
C GLY A 58 6.01 1.67 5.07
N ILE A 59 6.60 0.58 5.56
CA ILE A 59 7.64 0.60 6.59
C ILE A 59 8.69 -0.46 6.31
N ILE A 60 9.93 -0.22 6.72
CA ILE A 60 10.99 -1.24 6.71
C ILE A 60 10.91 -2.04 8.00
N GLN A 61 10.78 -3.35 7.87
CA GLN A 61 10.78 -4.28 8.98
C GLN A 61 12.02 -5.16 8.95
N TYR A 62 12.62 -5.30 10.14
CA TYR A 62 13.80 -6.13 10.40
C TYR A 62 15.01 -5.81 9.49
N GLY A 63 15.01 -4.67 8.79
CA GLY A 63 16.06 -4.23 7.87
C GLY A 63 16.11 -4.95 6.52
N TYR A 64 15.17 -5.85 6.19
CA TYR A 64 15.21 -6.60 4.93
C TYR A 64 13.85 -6.83 4.25
N ARG A 65 12.74 -6.35 4.85
CA ARG A 65 11.38 -6.45 4.28
C ARG A 65 10.70 -5.09 4.26
N GLY A 66 10.14 -4.70 3.11
CA GLY A 66 9.20 -3.58 3.01
C GLY A 66 7.78 -4.07 3.25
N HIS A 67 7.14 -3.62 4.31
CA HIS A 67 5.73 -3.92 4.60
C HIS A 67 4.87 -2.81 4.02
N ILE A 68 3.93 -3.15 3.13
CA ILE A 68 2.89 -2.22 2.68
C ILE A 68 1.78 -2.28 3.73
N VAL A 69 1.63 -1.17 4.46
CA VAL A 69 0.65 -1.02 5.53
C VAL A 69 -0.72 -0.74 4.95
N SER A 70 -0.80 0.20 4.00
CA SER A 70 -2.04 0.54 3.32
C SER A 70 -1.76 1.13 1.94
N ILE A 71 -2.66 0.89 1.00
CA ILE A 71 -2.69 1.50 -0.32
C ILE A 71 -4.14 1.72 -0.73
N ALA A 72 -4.46 2.93 -1.17
CA ALA A 72 -5.78 3.24 -1.70
C ALA A 72 -5.70 4.26 -2.83
N VAL A 73 -6.69 4.17 -3.72
CA VAL A 73 -6.91 5.12 -4.81
C VAL A 73 -8.37 5.53 -4.75
N GLU A 74 -8.63 6.82 -4.86
CA GLU A 74 -9.97 7.40 -4.87
C GLU A 74 -10.85 6.65 -5.91
N PRO A 75 -12.09 6.25 -5.56
CA PRO A 75 -12.93 5.41 -6.42
C PRO A 75 -13.03 5.88 -7.89
N ALA A 76 -13.18 7.19 -8.12
CA ALA A 76 -13.29 7.80 -9.46
C ALA A 76 -12.00 7.73 -10.29
N TYR A 77 -10.88 7.37 -9.66
CA TYR A 77 -9.54 7.31 -10.26
C TYR A 77 -8.99 5.88 -10.36
N ARG A 78 -9.72 4.87 -9.87
CA ARG A 78 -9.31 3.46 -9.96
C ARG A 78 -9.24 2.98 -11.41
N LYS A 79 -8.48 1.90 -11.64
CA LYS A 79 -8.25 1.29 -12.97
C LYS A 79 -7.57 2.21 -14.01
N LYS A 80 -6.91 3.27 -13.56
CA LYS A 80 -6.11 4.20 -14.39
C LYS A 80 -4.59 4.07 -14.17
N GLY A 81 -4.14 2.95 -13.59
CA GLY A 81 -2.73 2.67 -13.31
C GLY A 81 -2.11 3.42 -12.13
N ILE A 82 -2.89 4.18 -11.35
CA ILE A 82 -2.38 4.98 -10.22
C ILE A 82 -1.85 4.09 -9.08
N GLY A 83 -2.58 3.02 -8.74
CA GLY A 83 -2.12 2.06 -7.72
C GLY A 83 -0.78 1.43 -8.10
N THR A 84 -0.60 1.06 -9.38
CA THR A 84 0.66 0.53 -9.90
C THR A 84 1.81 1.54 -9.78
N LYS A 85 1.55 2.83 -10.05
CA LYS A 85 2.56 3.89 -9.88
C LYS A 85 2.98 4.06 -8.42
N LEU A 86 2.02 4.10 -7.49
CA LEU A 86 2.28 4.17 -6.05
C LEU A 86 3.09 2.96 -5.58
N LEU A 87 2.68 1.76 -5.99
CA LEU A 87 3.34 0.52 -5.63
C LEU A 87 4.78 0.44 -6.18
N SER A 88 4.98 0.85 -7.43
CA SER A 88 6.31 0.85 -8.05
C SER A 88 7.26 1.83 -7.35
N GLU A 89 6.78 3.03 -7.02
CA GLU A 89 7.59 4.03 -6.31
C GLU A 89 7.97 3.55 -4.90
N ILE A 90 7.04 2.96 -4.14
CA ILE A 90 7.38 2.48 -2.79
C ILE A 90 8.33 1.27 -2.85
N GLU A 91 8.20 0.40 -3.85
CA GLU A 91 9.10 -0.73 -4.05
C GLU A 91 10.52 -0.28 -4.36
N GLU A 92 10.70 0.74 -5.20
CA GLU A 92 12.00 1.37 -5.44
C GLU A 92 12.59 1.91 -4.13
N ARG A 93 11.79 2.61 -3.31
CA ARG A 93 12.25 3.11 -2.01
C ARG A 93 12.56 2.00 -1.01
N PHE A 94 11.82 0.90 -1.03
CA PHE A 94 12.13 -0.28 -0.24
C PHE A 94 13.50 -0.86 -0.64
N LYS A 95 13.81 -0.98 -1.94
CA LYS A 95 15.14 -1.42 -2.41
C LYS A 95 16.25 -0.48 -1.95
N LEU A 96 16.04 0.84 -2.05
CA LEU A 96 17.00 1.85 -1.60
C LEU A 96 17.28 1.75 -0.09
N ASN A 97 16.31 1.26 0.69
CA ASN A 97 16.46 1.00 2.12
C ASN A 97 16.91 -0.45 2.43
N GLY A 98 17.41 -1.19 1.43
CA GLY A 98 17.98 -2.53 1.61
C GLY A 98 16.96 -3.67 1.73
N ALA A 99 15.68 -3.42 1.50
CA ALA A 99 14.68 -4.48 1.51
C ALA A 99 14.85 -5.43 0.32
N LYS A 100 14.83 -6.73 0.59
CA LYS A 100 14.87 -7.79 -0.43
C LYS A 100 13.48 -8.21 -0.90
N TYR A 101 12.50 -8.03 -0.04
CA TYR A 101 11.12 -8.43 -0.27
C TYR A 101 10.18 -7.29 0.07
N SER A 102 9.09 -7.19 -0.67
CA SER A 102 7.90 -6.46 -0.24
C SER A 102 6.78 -7.43 0.09
N TYR A 103 6.01 -7.14 1.12
CA TYR A 103 4.89 -7.98 1.52
C TYR A 103 3.73 -7.16 2.10
N LEU A 104 2.56 -7.79 2.14
CA LEU A 104 1.32 -7.19 2.63
C LEU A 104 0.33 -8.24 3.09
N GLU A 105 -0.70 -7.78 3.78
CA GLU A 105 -1.92 -8.51 4.08
C GLU A 105 -3.09 -8.00 3.24
N VAL A 106 -3.86 -8.92 2.66
CA VAL A 106 -5.08 -8.60 1.92
C VAL A 106 -6.20 -9.55 2.31
N ASN A 107 -7.42 -9.04 2.51
CA ASN A 107 -8.59 -9.87 2.81
C ASN A 107 -8.81 -10.89 1.68
N ILE A 108 -8.99 -12.17 2.03
CA ILE A 108 -9.14 -13.26 1.06
C ILE A 108 -10.32 -13.07 0.09
N ASN A 109 -11.33 -12.26 0.48
CA ASN A 109 -12.49 -11.96 -0.34
C ASN A 109 -12.31 -10.69 -1.20
N ASN A 110 -11.21 -9.94 -1.03
CA ASN A 110 -10.91 -8.75 -1.83
C ASN A 110 -10.24 -9.14 -3.15
N LEU A 111 -11.02 -9.78 -4.03
CA LEU A 111 -10.55 -10.26 -5.34
C LEU A 111 -9.91 -9.16 -6.19
N PRO A 112 -10.42 -7.91 -6.24
CA PRO A 112 -9.76 -6.85 -6.99
C PRO A 112 -8.35 -6.52 -6.49
N ALA A 113 -8.15 -6.45 -5.17
CA ALA A 113 -6.82 -6.19 -4.61
C ALA A 113 -5.88 -7.38 -4.81
N ILE A 114 -6.38 -8.61 -4.67
CA ILE A 114 -5.59 -9.82 -4.92
C ILE A 114 -5.09 -9.85 -6.37
N SER A 115 -5.98 -9.62 -7.35
CA SER A 115 -5.61 -9.53 -8.78
C SER A 115 -4.59 -8.43 -9.02
N PHE A 116 -4.82 -7.24 -8.45
CA PHE A 116 -3.89 -6.13 -8.54
C PHE A 116 -2.48 -6.52 -8.07
N TYR A 117 -2.35 -7.18 -6.91
CA TYR A 117 -1.04 -7.58 -6.41
C TYR A 117 -0.41 -8.70 -7.26
N GLN A 118 -1.19 -9.67 -7.73
CA GLN A 118 -0.69 -10.72 -8.64
C GLN A 118 -0.16 -10.14 -9.95
N GLU A 119 -0.90 -9.22 -10.57
CA GLU A 119 -0.48 -8.50 -11.78
C GLU A 119 0.81 -7.69 -11.57
N ASN A 120 1.06 -7.26 -10.33
CA ASN A 120 2.29 -6.55 -9.93
C ASN A 120 3.39 -7.50 -9.41
N GLY A 121 3.23 -8.82 -9.56
CA GLY A 121 4.26 -9.82 -9.28
C GLY A 121 4.34 -10.31 -7.83
N TYR A 122 3.27 -10.12 -7.05
CA TYR A 122 3.16 -10.70 -5.71
C TYR A 122 2.55 -12.10 -5.78
N LEU A 123 3.10 -13.02 -4.99
CA LEU A 123 2.59 -14.38 -4.81
C LEU A 123 1.95 -14.53 -3.44
N ILE A 124 0.90 -15.36 -3.35
CA ILE A 124 0.31 -15.75 -2.07
C ILE A 124 1.29 -16.69 -1.36
N MET A 125 1.74 -16.31 -0.17
CA MET A 125 2.68 -17.10 0.62
C MET A 125 1.96 -18.01 1.62
N TYR A 126 1.03 -17.45 2.40
CA TYR A 126 0.19 -18.21 3.35
C TYR A 126 -1.06 -17.42 3.77
N ILE A 127 -1.96 -18.07 4.51
CA ILE A 127 -3.17 -17.45 5.08
C ILE A 127 -2.95 -17.13 6.57
N ARG A 128 -3.21 -15.88 6.97
CA ARG A 128 -3.37 -15.49 8.38
C ARG A 128 -4.84 -15.60 8.77
N ARG A 129 -5.15 -16.52 9.68
CA ARG A 129 -6.52 -16.70 10.17
C ARG A 129 -6.93 -15.55 11.10
N ASN A 130 -8.18 -15.10 10.99
CA ASN A 130 -8.80 -14.06 11.81
C ASN A 130 -8.02 -12.73 11.88
N TYR A 131 -7.31 -12.37 10.80
CA TYR A 131 -6.46 -11.18 10.78
C TYR A 131 -7.27 -9.89 10.88
N TYR A 132 -8.40 -9.79 10.16
CA TYR A 132 -9.31 -8.64 10.24
C TYR A 132 -10.48 -8.89 11.22
N GLY A 133 -10.28 -9.77 12.21
CA GLY A 133 -11.32 -10.22 13.13
C GLY A 133 -11.90 -11.60 12.81
N ARG A 134 -12.85 -12.05 13.63
CA ARG A 134 -13.39 -13.42 13.59
C ARG A 134 -13.99 -13.76 12.23
N GLY A 135 -13.48 -14.81 11.58
CA GLY A 135 -13.92 -15.26 10.26
C GLY A 135 -13.39 -14.44 9.08
N LYS A 136 -12.60 -13.38 9.32
CA LYS A 136 -12.03 -12.53 8.28
C LYS A 136 -10.53 -12.81 8.15
N HIS A 137 -10.20 -13.68 7.20
CA HIS A 137 -8.82 -14.12 6.94
C HIS A 137 -8.08 -13.16 6.00
N ALA A 138 -6.76 -13.17 6.06
CA ALA A 138 -5.91 -12.46 5.11
C ALA A 138 -4.98 -13.42 4.38
N PHE A 139 -4.78 -13.22 3.07
CA PHE A 139 -3.58 -13.70 2.42
C PHE A 139 -2.42 -12.79 2.80
N VAL A 140 -1.30 -13.40 3.16
CA VAL A 140 0.00 -12.72 3.14
C VAL A 140 0.58 -12.92 1.76
N MET A 141 0.77 -11.82 1.04
CA MET A 141 1.35 -11.83 -0.30
C MET A 141 2.76 -11.24 -0.26
N ILE A 142 3.68 -11.79 -1.05
CA ILE A 142 5.09 -11.40 -1.06
C ILE A 142 5.63 -11.29 -2.49
N LYS A 143 6.53 -10.33 -2.69
CA LYS A 143 7.29 -10.13 -3.92
C LYS A 143 8.77 -10.03 -3.59
N ASN A 144 9.61 -10.75 -4.33
CA ASN A 144 11.05 -10.50 -4.33
C ASN A 144 11.31 -9.26 -5.20
N LEU A 145 12.03 -8.27 -4.66
CA LEU A 145 12.21 -6.99 -5.33
C LEU A 145 13.29 -7.01 -6.42
N TYR A 146 14.15 -8.04 -6.45
CA TYR A 146 15.28 -8.14 -7.38
C TYR A 146 15.08 -9.20 -8.46
N TYR A 147 14.31 -10.24 -8.16
CA TYR A 147 14.12 -11.37 -9.06
C TYR A 147 12.63 -11.66 -9.21
N LYS A 148 12.23 -12.03 -10.42
CA LYS A 148 10.93 -12.68 -10.60
C LYS A 148 11.04 -14.11 -10.08
N PHE A 149 10.05 -14.56 -9.33
CA PHE A 149 9.89 -15.99 -9.10
C PHE A 149 9.69 -16.64 -10.47
N LEU A 150 10.49 -17.65 -10.79
CA LEU A 150 10.27 -18.48 -11.98
C LEU A 150 9.12 -19.44 -11.62
N ASP A 151 8.11 -19.48 -12.50
CA ASP A 151 6.98 -20.41 -12.41
C ASP A 151 7.42 -21.87 -12.64
#